data_AF-A0A7D9KHF2-F1
#
_entry.id   AF-A0A7D9KHF2-F1
#
_cell.length_a   1.000
_cell.length_b   1.000
_cell.length_c   1.000
_cell.angle_alpha   90.00
_cell.angle_beta   90.00
_cell.angle_gamma   90.00
#
_symmetry.space_group_name_H-M   'P 1'
#
loop_
_entity.id
_entity.type
_entity.pdbx_description
1 polymer ?
#
loop_
_entity_poly.entity_id
_entity_poly.type
_entity_poly.pdbx_seq_one_letter_code
_entity_poly.pdbx_strand_id
1 'polypeptide(L)'
;MIRRRGAFKSNTAKAWLLEMLENLPLGITVDSVVVVCDNAPCHSKFEECVIEQPGLTFCRLEQYSPMLNPVNTVWSKMEAVVKQRMRVPQVHRPEVGEQRLQYVEALTDEAMDQIELQNIVHASILK
;
A
#
# COMPACT_ATOMS: atom_id res chain seq x y z
N MET A 1 -6.63 9.13 -8.33
CA MET A 1 -5.33 8.45 -8.54
C MET A 1 -5.38 7.74 -9.90
N ILE A 2 -4.36 7.90 -10.76
CA ILE A 2 -4.32 7.18 -12.05
C ILE A 2 -3.92 5.73 -11.78
N ARG A 3 -4.75 4.76 -12.18
CA ARG A 3 -4.43 3.34 -12.03
C ARG A 3 -3.24 2.98 -12.93
N ARG A 4 -2.24 2.33 -12.35
CA ARG A 4 -1.08 1.80 -13.07
C ARG A 4 -1.08 0.27 -13.00
N ARG A 5 -0.96 -0.38 -14.15
CA ARG A 5 -0.79 -1.83 -14.27
C ARG A 5 0.66 -2.22 -14.54
N GLY A 6 1.00 -3.46 -14.24
CA GLY A 6 2.34 -4.02 -14.40
C GLY A 6 3.23 -3.88 -13.15
N ALA A 7 4.47 -4.33 -13.27
CA ALA A 7 5.39 -4.37 -12.13
C ALA A 7 5.74 -2.95 -11.62
N PHE A 8 5.67 -2.80 -10.30
CA PHE A 8 6.15 -1.60 -9.61
C PHE A 8 7.66 -1.69 -9.42
N LYS A 9 8.42 -0.87 -10.16
CA LYS A 9 9.89 -0.92 -10.19
C LYS A 9 10.50 0.03 -9.16
N SER A 10 11.74 -0.22 -8.76
CA SER A 10 12.39 0.51 -7.66
C SER A 10 12.50 2.01 -7.87
N ASN A 11 12.84 2.48 -9.08
CA ASN A 11 12.86 3.92 -9.38
C ASN A 11 11.47 4.56 -9.26
N THR A 12 10.41 3.85 -9.68
CA THR A 12 9.05 4.38 -9.52
C THR A 12 8.65 4.40 -8.05
N ALA A 13 8.94 3.33 -7.31
CA ALA A 13 8.63 3.26 -5.89
C ALA A 13 9.30 4.40 -5.11
N LYS A 14 10.58 4.68 -5.41
CA LYS A 14 11.33 5.79 -4.84
C LYS A 14 10.66 7.14 -5.15
N ALA A 15 10.38 7.41 -6.42
CA ALA A 15 9.76 8.68 -6.84
C ALA A 15 8.39 8.89 -6.18
N TRP A 16 7.58 7.83 -6.09
CA TRP A 16 6.29 7.86 -5.42
C TRP A 16 6.42 8.18 -3.91
N LEU A 17 7.41 7.59 -3.23
CA LEU A 17 7.65 7.86 -1.81
C LEU A 17 8.06 9.32 -1.58
N LEU A 18 8.95 9.87 -2.41
CA LEU A 18 9.37 11.27 -2.32
C LEU A 18 8.19 12.23 -2.55
N GLU A 19 7.39 11.99 -3.60
CA GLU A 19 6.17 12.76 -3.87
C GLU A 19 5.19 12.71 -2.69
N MET A 20 5.03 11.55 -2.04
CA MET A 20 4.18 11.42 -0.85
C MET A 20 4.72 12.23 0.33
N LEU A 21 6.03 12.25 0.55
CA LEU A 21 6.68 13.01 1.62
C LEU A 21 6.61 14.54 1.37
N GLU A 22 6.63 14.98 0.12
CA GLU A 22 6.44 16.38 -0.26
C GLU A 22 4.98 16.85 -0.05
N ASN A 23 4.02 15.92 -0.04
CA ASN A 23 2.58 16.20 0.08
C ASN A 23 1.99 15.70 1.40
N LEU A 24 2.77 15.76 2.49
CA LEU A 24 2.28 15.37 3.82
C LEU A 24 1.09 16.25 4.27
N PRO A 25 0.15 15.69 5.04
CA PRO A 25 -0.95 16.46 5.62
C PRO A 25 -0.48 17.63 6.47
N LEU A 26 -1.28 18.69 6.53
CA LEU A 26 -0.97 19.88 7.33
C LEU A 26 -0.70 19.49 8.80
N GLY A 27 0.43 19.96 9.33
CA GLY A 27 0.86 19.67 10.70
C GLY A 27 1.67 18.40 10.88
N ILE A 28 1.90 17.61 9.81
CA ILE A 28 2.85 16.50 9.80
C ILE A 28 4.13 16.96 9.08
N THR A 29 5.25 16.77 9.74
CA THR A 29 6.59 17.07 9.20
C THR A 29 7.36 15.78 8.97
N VAL A 30 8.33 15.79 8.05
CA VAL A 30 9.09 14.58 7.64
C VAL A 30 9.77 13.89 8.83
N ASP A 31 10.28 14.66 9.79
CA ASP A 31 10.92 14.18 11.02
C ASP A 31 9.96 13.48 12.00
N SER A 32 8.66 13.71 11.86
CA SER A 32 7.61 13.00 12.61
C SER A 32 7.15 11.70 11.94
N VAL A 33 7.65 11.39 10.73
CA VAL A 33 7.23 10.24 9.93
C VAL A 33 8.24 9.10 10.06
N VAL A 34 7.72 7.90 10.32
CA VAL A 34 8.46 6.64 10.20
C VAL A 34 7.90 5.85 9.02
N VAL A 35 8.73 5.59 8.01
CA VAL A 35 8.37 4.72 6.89
C VAL A 35 8.72 3.29 7.24
N VAL A 36 7.70 2.43 7.33
CA VAL A 36 7.87 0.99 7.57
C VAL A 36 7.71 0.24 6.24
N CYS A 37 8.68 -0.59 5.87
CA CYS A 37 8.59 -1.38 4.63
C CYS A 37 9.14 -2.80 4.79
N ASP A 38 8.71 -3.70 3.90
CA ASP A 38 9.28 -5.03 3.77
C ASP A 38 10.48 -5.06 2.80
N ASN A 39 11.03 -6.25 2.59
CA ASN A 39 12.21 -6.48 1.73
C ASN A 39 11.87 -6.75 0.26
N ALA A 40 10.73 -6.27 -0.25
CA ALA A 40 10.41 -6.43 -1.66
C ALA A 40 11.50 -5.79 -2.57
N PRO A 41 11.86 -6.39 -3.72
CA PRO A 41 12.91 -5.85 -4.60
C PRO A 41 12.68 -4.41 -5.08
N CYS A 42 11.42 -3.98 -5.17
CA CYS A 42 11.07 -2.60 -5.51
C CYS A 42 11.47 -1.60 -4.42
N HIS A 43 11.66 -2.00 -3.17
CA HIS A 43 12.07 -1.13 -2.07
C HIS A 43 13.60 -1.00 -1.93
N SER A 44 14.37 -1.55 -2.87
CA SER A 44 15.85 -1.55 -2.85
C SER A 44 16.51 -0.17 -2.82
N LYS A 45 15.75 0.90 -3.09
CA LYS A 45 16.25 2.28 -3.15
C LYS A 45 15.64 3.22 -2.11
N PHE A 46 14.85 2.70 -1.17
CA PHE A 46 14.15 3.55 -0.21
C PHE A 46 15.10 4.22 0.80
N GLU A 47 16.23 3.58 1.13
CA GLU A 47 17.27 4.16 1.98
C GLU A 47 17.91 5.40 1.35
N GLU A 48 17.94 5.48 0.01
CA GLU A 48 18.42 6.68 -0.68
C GLU A 48 17.52 7.89 -0.37
N CYS A 49 16.22 7.68 -0.08
CA CYS A 49 15.31 8.76 0.27
C CYS A 49 15.67 9.43 1.61
N VAL A 50 16.31 8.71 2.54
CA VAL A 50 16.74 9.27 3.83
C VAL A 50 17.84 10.32 3.62
N ILE A 51 18.67 10.15 2.59
CA ILE A 51 19.70 11.13 2.21
C ILE A 51 19.04 12.37 1.58
N GLU A 52 18.01 12.16 0.76
CA GLU A 52 17.29 13.24 0.07
C GLU A 52 16.32 14.00 0.98
N GLN A 53 15.86 13.39 2.07
CA GLN A 53 14.91 13.96 3.02
C GLN A 53 15.47 13.89 4.46
N PRO A 54 16.29 14.86 4.87
CA PRO A 54 16.87 14.89 6.21
C PRO A 54 15.78 14.85 7.30
N GLY A 55 15.94 13.96 8.26
CA GLY A 55 14.98 13.75 9.36
C GLY A 55 14.02 12.58 9.14
N LEU A 56 13.89 12.06 7.92
CA LEU A 56 13.09 10.87 7.65
C LEU A 56 13.62 9.66 8.42
N THR A 57 12.74 9.00 9.19
CA THR A 57 13.08 7.73 9.83
C THR A 57 12.58 6.56 8.99
N PHE A 58 13.46 5.58 8.76
CA PHE A 58 13.14 4.40 7.96
C PHE A 58 13.28 3.11 8.79
N CYS A 59 12.26 2.26 8.73
CA CYS A 59 12.20 0.97 9.42
C CYS A 59 12.00 -0.15 8.39
N ARG A 60 13.11 -0.79 8.00
CA ARG A 60 13.09 -1.99 7.18
C ARG A 60 12.79 -3.20 8.05
N LEU A 61 11.75 -3.94 7.71
CA LEU A 61 11.39 -5.17 8.41
C LEU A 61 12.31 -6.32 7.98
N GLU A 62 12.57 -7.23 8.90
CA GLU A 62 13.29 -8.47 8.61
C GLU A 62 12.51 -9.37 7.64
N GLN A 63 13.24 -10.25 6.94
CA GLN A 63 12.60 -11.22 6.04
C GLN A 63 11.57 -12.07 6.79
N TYR A 64 10.49 -12.42 6.10
CA TYR A 64 9.40 -13.24 6.65
C TYR A 64 8.74 -12.69 7.92
N SER A 65 8.67 -11.36 8.06
CA SER A 65 8.01 -10.69 9.20
C SER A 65 6.66 -10.02 8.84
N PRO A 66 5.71 -10.71 8.17
CA PRO A 66 4.46 -10.08 7.77
C PRO A 66 3.61 -9.62 8.96
N MET A 67 3.75 -10.27 10.12
CA MET A 67 3.03 -9.89 11.35
C MET A 67 3.44 -8.51 11.88
N LEU A 68 4.60 -8.00 11.48
CA LEU A 68 5.11 -6.68 11.86
C LEU A 68 4.78 -5.59 10.84
N ASN A 69 4.29 -5.95 9.66
CA ASN A 69 3.94 -4.99 8.63
C ASN A 69 2.46 -4.58 8.74
N PRO A 70 2.15 -3.34 9.17
CA PRO A 70 0.77 -2.90 9.36
C PRO A 70 -0.06 -2.96 8.07
N VAL A 71 0.58 -2.89 6.89
CA VAL A 71 -0.11 -3.01 5.59
C VAL A 71 -0.83 -4.35 5.43
N ASN A 72 -0.36 -5.41 6.08
CA ASN A 72 -1.01 -6.73 5.99
C ASN A 72 -2.39 -6.76 6.65
N THR A 73 -2.60 -5.93 7.68
CA THR A 73 -3.94 -5.75 8.28
C THR A 73 -4.89 -5.06 7.30
N VAL A 74 -4.39 -4.05 6.58
CA VAL A 74 -5.15 -3.35 5.53
C VAL A 74 -5.52 -4.31 4.42
N TRP A 75 -4.55 -5.08 3.90
CA TRP A 75 -4.79 -6.06 2.86
C TRP A 75 -5.79 -7.13 3.28
N SER A 76 -5.69 -7.64 4.51
CA SER A 76 -6.61 -8.67 5.03
C SER A 76 -8.06 -8.17 5.06
N LYS A 77 -8.28 -6.93 5.47
CA LYS A 77 -9.61 -6.31 5.49
C LYS A 77 -10.15 -6.07 4.10
N MET A 78 -9.33 -5.48 3.23
CA MET A 78 -9.69 -5.25 1.84
C MET A 78 -10.07 -6.57 1.15
N GLU A 79 -9.26 -7.62 1.34
CA GLU A 79 -9.53 -8.95 0.80
C GLU A 79 -10.84 -9.53 1.34
N ALA A 80 -11.14 -9.37 2.63
CA ALA A 80 -12.40 -9.81 3.22
C ALA A 80 -13.62 -9.13 2.59
N VAL A 81 -13.56 -7.80 2.38
CA VAL A 81 -14.63 -7.03 1.71
C VAL A 81 -14.79 -7.48 0.27
N VAL A 82 -13.69 -7.62 -0.48
CA VAL A 82 -13.72 -8.10 -1.87
C VAL A 82 -14.35 -9.49 -1.93
N LYS A 83 -13.95 -10.44 -1.08
CA LYS A 83 -14.52 -11.79 -1.02
C LYS A 83 -16.02 -11.78 -0.69
N GLN A 84 -16.45 -10.93 0.25
CA GLN A 84 -17.87 -10.81 0.62
C GLN A 84 -18.73 -10.30 -0.54
N ARG A 85 -18.21 -9.34 -1.31
CA ARG A 85 -18.91 -8.72 -2.44
C ARG A 85 -18.77 -9.50 -3.74
N MET A 86 -17.76 -10.37 -3.84
CA MET A 86 -17.51 -11.14 -5.04
C MET A 86 -18.72 -12.00 -5.41
N ARG A 87 -19.22 -11.78 -6.61
CA ARG A 87 -20.19 -12.59 -7.35
C ARG A 87 -19.58 -13.08 -8.66
N VAL A 88 -20.26 -14.00 -9.33
CA VAL A 88 -19.91 -14.41 -10.71
C VAL A 88 -20.10 -13.20 -11.62
N PRO A 89 -19.03 -12.61 -12.20
CA PRO A 89 -19.18 -11.47 -13.08
C PRO A 89 -19.82 -11.89 -14.39
N GLN A 90 -20.73 -11.07 -14.91
CA GLN A 90 -21.18 -11.22 -16.29
C GLN A 90 -20.05 -10.77 -17.22
N VAL A 91 -19.59 -11.69 -18.08
CA VAL A 91 -18.48 -11.46 -18.99
C VAL A 91 -18.90 -11.85 -20.40
N HIS A 92 -18.50 -11.05 -21.37
CA HIS A 92 -18.77 -11.29 -22.79
C HIS A 92 -17.46 -11.64 -23.49
N ARG A 93 -17.51 -12.36 -24.61
CA ARG A 93 -16.33 -12.53 -25.48
C ARG A 93 -16.23 -11.33 -26.44
N PRO A 94 -15.03 -10.85 -26.80
CA PRO A 94 -13.67 -11.30 -26.40
C PRO A 94 -13.19 -10.72 -25.05
N GLU A 95 -11.96 -11.04 -24.63
CA GLU A 95 -11.27 -10.40 -23.47
C GLU A 95 -11.86 -10.70 -22.08
N VAL A 96 -12.39 -11.91 -21.89
CA VAL A 96 -12.94 -12.37 -20.60
C VAL A 96 -11.95 -12.17 -19.43
N GLY A 97 -10.65 -12.33 -19.65
CA GLY A 97 -9.63 -12.12 -18.62
C GLY A 97 -9.54 -10.66 -18.16
N GLU A 98 -9.57 -9.72 -19.09
CA GLU A 98 -9.53 -8.28 -18.80
C GLU A 98 -10.81 -7.83 -18.10
N GLN A 99 -11.98 -8.30 -18.54
CA GLN A 99 -13.25 -7.98 -17.89
C GLN A 99 -13.30 -8.49 -16.44
N ARG A 100 -12.74 -9.69 -16.19
CA ARG A 100 -12.61 -10.20 -14.81
C ARG A 100 -11.64 -9.38 -13.97
N LEU A 101 -10.53 -8.93 -14.55
CA LEU A 101 -9.57 -8.07 -13.86
C LEU A 101 -10.24 -6.74 -13.48
N GLN A 102 -10.89 -6.06 -14.42
CA GLN A 102 -11.61 -4.80 -14.17
C GLN A 102 -12.69 -4.94 -13.11
N TYR A 103 -13.41 -6.05 -13.10
CA TYR A 103 -14.40 -6.35 -12.07
C TYR A 103 -13.79 -6.45 -10.67
N VAL A 104 -12.68 -7.19 -10.52
CA VAL A 104 -11.98 -7.29 -9.23
C VAL A 104 -11.38 -5.95 -8.83
N GLU A 105 -10.85 -5.20 -9.79
CA GLU A 105 -10.31 -3.85 -9.55
C GLU A 105 -11.39 -2.90 -9.02
N ALA A 106 -12.61 -2.90 -9.59
CA ALA A 106 -13.72 -2.09 -9.11
C ALA A 106 -14.13 -2.47 -7.67
N LEU A 107 -14.22 -3.76 -7.36
CA LEU A 107 -14.46 -4.23 -6.00
C LEU A 107 -13.36 -3.81 -5.02
N THR A 108 -12.12 -3.74 -5.52
CA THR A 108 -10.96 -3.31 -4.73
C THR A 108 -11.05 -1.82 -4.41
N ASP A 109 -11.44 -0.98 -5.37
CA ASP A 109 -11.65 0.45 -5.13
C ASP A 109 -12.74 0.68 -4.08
N GLU A 110 -13.88 0.00 -4.21
CA GLU A 110 -14.96 0.09 -3.22
C GLU A 110 -14.54 -0.40 -1.83
N ALA A 111 -13.65 -1.39 -1.76
CA ALA A 111 -13.12 -1.90 -0.50
C ALA A 111 -12.14 -0.91 0.15
N MET A 112 -11.35 -0.19 -0.65
CA MET A 112 -10.43 0.84 -0.18
C MET A 112 -11.16 2.00 0.52
N ASP A 113 -12.34 2.38 0.03
CA ASP A 113 -13.18 3.44 0.63
C ASP A 113 -13.68 3.08 2.05
N GLN A 114 -13.60 1.80 2.44
CA GLN A 114 -13.99 1.33 3.78
C GLN A 114 -12.82 1.18 4.74
N ILE A 115 -11.59 1.44 4.29
CA ILE A 115 -10.40 1.38 5.14
C ILE A 115 -10.24 2.70 5.88
N GLU A 116 -10.37 2.64 7.20
CA GLU A 116 -10.19 3.78 8.09
C GLU A 116 -8.85 3.70 8.83
N LEU A 117 -8.31 4.84 9.30
CA LEU A 117 -7.04 4.90 10.03
C LEU A 117 -6.99 3.97 11.26
N GLN A 118 -8.12 3.81 11.95
CA GLN A 118 -8.28 2.87 13.06
C GLN A 118 -8.08 1.39 12.68
N ASN A 119 -8.06 1.08 11.38
CA ASN A 119 -7.76 -0.24 10.87
C ASN A 119 -6.25 -0.51 10.71
N ILE A 120 -5.43 0.55 10.74
CA ILE A 120 -3.98 0.51 10.49
C ILE A 120 -3.21 0.54 11.83
N VAL A 121 -3.77 1.23 12.83
CA VAL A 121 -3.22 1.25 14.19
C VAL A 121 -3.52 -0.09 14.87
N HIS A 122 -2.55 -1.00 14.87
CA HIS A 122 -2.52 -2.02 15.90
C HIS A 122 -2.22 -1.30 17.20
N ALA A 123 -3.20 -1.23 18.12
CA ALA A 123 -2.98 -0.77 19.47
C ALA A 123 -2.05 -1.77 20.17
N SER A 124 -0.75 -1.66 19.89
CA SER A 124 0.29 -2.21 20.73
C SER A 124 0.29 -1.37 21.99
N ILE A 125 -0.61 -1.71 22.91
CA ILE A 125 -0.46 -1.38 24.32
C ILE A 125 0.81 -2.10 24.76
N LEU A 126 1.96 -1.46 24.56
CA LEU A 126 3.14 -1.75 25.36
C LEU A 126 2.78 -1.24 26.77
N LYS A 127 2.39 -2.19 27.62
CA LYS A 127 2.39 -1.99 29.07
C LYS A 127 3.82 -1.86 29.56
#